data_AF-A0AAW1YVB7-F1
#
_entry.id   AF-A0AAW1YVB7-F1
#
_cell.length_a   1.000
_cell.length_b   1.000
_cell.length_c   1.000
_cell.angle_alpha   90.00
_cell.angle_beta   90.00
_cell.angle_gamma   90.00
#
_symmetry.space_group_name_H-M   'P 1'
#
loop_
_entity.id
_entity.type
_entity.pdbx_description
1 polymer ?
#
loop_
_entity_poly.entity_id
_entity_poly.type
_entity_poly.pdbx_seq_one_letter_code
_entity_poly.pdbx_strand_id
1 'polypeptide(L)'
;MSSVGVFSLGASEGSSEKIVINVGEVKHETHKSTLMTLPGSRLAQLVDTEEPPSELFFDRHPEVFTHVLQYYRSGKLHCPTNLCGVLLEEEFDFWGISSTDVEPCCWAAFRRNKDAVEASAQIDPSVMENEQSSHKAWQPKIWALFDNPLSSVRAKVIAVVSLFFILLSITAFSLQTHPAINPQQMYVVSADNSSENFIENVSVLPRVLDAVEHIHLCCWWAVVTLTTVGYGDMYPVTVPGKCVAILCAMVGVLLIILPVPIIVSNFIKFNSLLKTKYSMARKKEKISVHTASSSST
;
A
#
# COMPACT_ATOMS: atom_id res chain seq x y z
N MET A 1 42.71 24.08 14.38
CA MET A 1 42.81 25.39 15.05
C MET A 1 41.51 26.11 14.77
N SER A 2 40.64 26.52 15.68
CA SER A 2 40.54 26.46 17.13
C SER A 2 39.10 26.87 17.44
N SER A 3 38.45 26.28 18.43
CA SER A 3 37.61 27.04 19.37
C SER A 3 37.19 26.10 20.49
N VAL A 4 37.98 26.14 21.56
CA VAL A 4 37.63 25.68 22.89
C VAL A 4 36.85 26.82 23.53
N GLY A 5 35.58 26.61 23.83
CA GLY A 5 34.78 27.53 24.64
C GLY A 5 34.86 27.13 26.10
N VAL A 6 35.74 27.78 26.86
CA VAL A 6 35.72 27.77 28.33
C VAL A 6 34.74 28.86 28.78
N PHE A 7 33.69 28.47 29.49
CA PHE A 7 32.96 29.33 30.41
C PHE A 7 32.88 28.60 31.76
N SER A 8 33.47 29.21 32.78
CA SER A 8 33.44 28.74 34.16
C SER A 8 32.76 29.82 35.01
N LEU A 9 31.77 29.45 35.81
CA LEU A 9 31.76 29.71 37.26
C LEU A 9 30.46 29.20 37.92
N GLY A 10 30.64 28.27 38.86
CA GLY A 10 29.80 28.14 40.05
C GLY A 10 28.83 26.96 40.12
N ALA A 11 29.32 25.78 40.53
CA ALA A 11 28.82 25.05 41.71
C ALA A 11 29.26 23.56 41.69
N SER A 12 29.84 23.14 42.82
CA SER A 12 30.07 21.75 43.26
C SER A 12 31.02 20.88 42.43
N GLU A 13 32.25 20.75 42.93
CA GLU A 13 33.15 19.62 42.73
C GLU A 13 32.50 18.32 43.26
N GLY A 14 31.55 17.79 42.50
CA GLY A 14 31.20 16.37 42.54
C GLY A 14 31.93 15.71 41.37
N SER A 15 32.82 14.76 41.65
CA SER A 15 33.48 13.97 40.61
C SER A 15 32.43 13.50 39.60
N SER A 16 32.56 13.91 38.33
CA SER A 16 31.74 13.39 37.24
C SER A 16 32.07 11.90 37.08
N GLU A 17 31.43 11.07 37.90
CA GLU A 17 31.73 9.66 38.06
C GLU A 17 31.45 8.95 36.74
N LYS A 18 32.54 8.44 36.17
CA LYS A 18 32.50 7.66 34.93
C LYS A 18 31.97 6.28 35.25
N ILE A 19 31.04 5.81 34.44
CA ILE A 19 30.42 4.51 34.55
C ILE A 19 30.70 3.75 33.25
N VAL A 20 31.21 2.53 33.41
CA VAL A 20 31.45 1.61 32.30
C VAL A 20 30.23 0.71 32.15
N ILE A 21 29.71 0.57 30.94
CA ILE A 21 28.58 -0.28 30.62
C ILE A 21 29.03 -1.30 29.59
N ASN A 22 29.14 -2.55 29.99
CA ASN A 22 29.50 -3.67 29.13
C ASN A 22 28.22 -4.34 28.60
N VAL A 23 28.00 -4.26 27.29
CA VAL A 23 26.85 -4.86 26.60
C VAL A 23 27.34 -5.85 25.57
N GLY A 24 27.08 -7.14 25.75
CA GLY A 24 27.48 -8.19 24.80
C GLY A 24 28.98 -8.18 24.49
N GLU A 25 29.81 -8.07 25.53
CA GLU A 25 31.28 -7.93 25.47
C GLU A 25 31.80 -6.60 24.91
N VAL A 26 30.93 -5.67 24.50
CA VAL A 26 31.31 -4.33 24.06
C VAL A 26 31.20 -3.35 25.21
N LYS A 27 32.33 -2.71 25.56
CA LYS A 27 32.40 -1.72 26.63
C LYS A 27 32.06 -0.32 26.12
N HIS A 28 31.14 0.34 26.81
CA HIS A 28 30.73 1.71 26.57
C HIS A 28 30.98 2.57 27.80
N GLU A 29 31.60 3.74 27.62
CA GLU A 29 31.89 4.65 28.72
C GLU A 29 30.98 5.88 28.68
N THR A 30 30.43 6.25 29.83
CA THR A 30 29.59 7.44 29.99
C THR A 30 29.68 8.00 31.42
N HIS A 31 28.94 9.07 31.69
CA HIS A 31 28.88 9.70 33.02
C HIS A 31 27.50 9.48 33.64
N LYS A 32 27.45 9.46 34.98
CA LYS A 32 26.18 9.43 35.73
C LYS A 32 25.20 10.51 35.27
N SER A 33 25.69 11.74 35.06
CA SER A 33 24.88 12.86 34.57
C SER A 33 24.20 12.59 33.22
N THR A 34 24.88 11.87 32.32
CA THR A 34 24.30 11.47 31.02
C THR A 34 23.18 10.46 31.20
N LEU A 35 23.30 9.52 32.14
CA LEU A 35 22.27 8.51 32.36
C LEU A 35 21.03 9.11 33.05
N MET A 36 21.23 10.12 33.89
CA MET A 36 20.16 10.86 34.56
C MET A 36 19.36 11.79 33.64
N THR A 37 19.73 11.95 32.36
CA THR A 37 18.91 12.72 31.39
C THR A 37 17.57 12.05 31.12
N LEU A 38 17.46 10.74 31.33
CA LEU A 38 16.24 9.95 31.18
C LEU A 38 15.93 9.23 32.50
N PRO A 39 15.40 9.91 33.52
CA PRO A 39 15.25 9.35 34.87
C PRO A 39 14.30 8.14 34.95
N GLY A 40 13.38 7.99 34.00
CA GLY A 40 12.47 6.85 33.92
C GLY A 40 13.08 5.57 33.33
N SER A 41 14.32 5.64 32.85
CA SER A 41 14.95 4.52 32.18
C SER A 41 15.60 3.54 33.15
N ARG A 42 15.89 2.33 32.68
CA ARG A 42 16.56 1.30 33.49
C ARG A 42 17.94 1.76 33.98
N LEU A 43 18.72 2.40 33.11
CA LEU A 43 20.08 2.82 33.47
C LEU A 43 20.07 3.91 34.53
N ALA A 44 19.13 4.86 34.45
CA ALA A 44 19.00 5.89 35.48
C ALA A 44 18.69 5.27 36.84
N GLN A 45 17.74 4.33 36.90
CA GLN A 45 17.37 3.64 38.14
C GLN A 45 18.55 2.87 38.77
N LEU A 46 19.44 2.29 37.96
CA LEU A 46 20.58 1.53 38.44
C LEU A 46 21.73 2.40 38.98
N VAL A 47 21.79 3.67 38.58
CA VAL A 47 22.85 4.61 39.01
C VAL A 47 22.33 5.67 39.97
N ASP A 48 21.02 5.69 40.23
CA ASP A 48 20.36 6.54 41.22
C ASP A 48 20.56 6.01 42.65
N THR A 49 21.82 5.77 42.99
CA THR A 49 22.29 5.39 44.32
C THR A 49 23.38 6.38 44.76
N GLU A 50 23.59 6.51 46.07
CA GLU A 50 24.67 7.36 46.61
C GLU A 50 26.06 6.87 46.16
N GLU A 51 26.22 5.55 46.08
CA GLU A 51 27.42 4.87 45.54
C GLU A 51 27.01 4.03 44.32
N PRO A 52 27.11 4.55 43.09
CA PRO A 52 26.81 3.79 41.89
C PRO A 52 27.94 2.79 41.56
N PRO A 53 27.63 1.64 40.95
CA PRO A 53 28.65 0.71 40.51
C PRO A 53 29.51 1.33 39.39
N SER A 54 30.82 1.09 39.44
CA SER A 54 31.76 1.57 38.42
C SER A 54 31.60 0.86 37.07
N GLU A 55 31.13 -0.39 37.07
CA GLU A 55 30.90 -1.20 35.86
C GLU A 55 29.56 -1.96 35.94
N LEU A 56 28.78 -1.89 34.86
CA LEU A 56 27.51 -2.59 34.68
C LEU A 56 27.63 -3.59 33.52
N PHE A 57 27.01 -4.77 33.66
CA PHE A 57 27.07 -5.84 32.67
C PHE A 57 25.69 -6.22 32.16
N PHE A 58 25.55 -6.35 30.85
CA PHE A 58 24.32 -6.73 30.16
C PHE A 58 24.62 -7.70 29.01
N ASP A 59 23.97 -8.86 29.03
CA ASP A 59 24.03 -9.85 27.93
C ASP A 59 22.95 -9.54 26.88
N ARG A 60 23.12 -8.42 26.15
CA ARG A 60 22.16 -7.84 25.20
C ARG A 60 22.85 -7.38 23.92
N HIS A 61 22.08 -6.87 22.97
CA HIS A 61 22.58 -6.53 21.63
C HIS A 61 23.48 -5.26 21.64
N PRO A 62 24.79 -5.37 21.38
CA PRO A 62 25.72 -4.23 21.49
C PRO A 62 25.45 -3.11 20.47
N GLU A 63 25.08 -3.48 19.24
CA GLU A 63 24.80 -2.50 18.19
C GLU A 63 23.62 -1.59 18.54
N VAL A 64 22.52 -2.16 19.04
CA VAL A 64 21.33 -1.40 19.46
C VAL A 64 21.67 -0.49 20.62
N PHE A 65 22.48 -0.96 21.57
CA PHE A 65 22.88 -0.16 22.72
C PHE A 65 23.63 1.12 22.35
N THR A 66 24.37 1.12 21.24
CA THR A 66 25.03 2.34 20.75
C THR A 66 24.02 3.45 20.45
N HIS A 67 22.86 3.09 19.87
CA HIS A 67 21.77 4.02 19.59
C HIS A 67 21.03 4.45 20.86
N VAL A 68 20.85 3.52 21.79
CA VAL A 68 20.30 3.80 23.13
C VAL A 68 21.18 4.82 23.87
N LEU A 69 22.49 4.62 23.91
CA LEU A 69 23.42 5.55 24.56
C LEU A 69 23.45 6.92 23.87
N GLN A 70 23.32 6.95 22.55
CA GLN A 70 23.20 8.21 21.80
C GLN A 70 21.91 8.96 22.15
N TYR A 71 20.83 8.24 22.49
CA TYR A 71 19.58 8.84 22.95
C TYR A 71 19.77 9.57 24.29
N TYR A 72 20.44 8.97 25.29
CA TYR A 72 20.80 9.67 26.55
C TYR A 72 21.63 10.93 26.34
N ARG A 73 22.48 10.95 25.31
CA ARG A 73 23.38 12.08 25.00
C ARG A 73 22.71 13.21 24.23
N SER A 74 21.82 12.87 23.30
CA SER A 74 21.28 13.83 22.32
C SER A 74 19.79 14.11 22.46
N GLY A 75 19.06 13.27 23.21
CA GLY A 75 17.59 13.30 23.30
C GLY A 75 16.87 12.89 22.02
N LYS A 76 17.58 12.34 21.02
CA LYS A 76 16.99 11.91 19.74
C LYS A 76 17.23 10.43 19.49
N LEU A 77 16.14 9.66 19.41
CA LEU A 77 16.21 8.21 19.23
C LEU A 77 16.20 7.88 17.73
N HIS A 78 17.36 7.47 17.22
CA HIS A 78 17.51 6.99 15.84
C HIS A 78 17.73 5.49 15.81
N CYS A 79 17.05 4.81 14.88
CA CYS A 79 17.18 3.37 14.70
C CYS A 79 18.16 3.01 13.57
N PRO A 80 18.97 1.96 13.73
CA PRO A 80 19.77 1.38 12.66
C PRO A 80 18.86 0.78 11.57
N THR A 81 19.28 0.87 10.31
CA THR A 81 18.47 0.46 9.14
C THR A 81 18.54 -1.03 8.83
N ASN A 82 19.52 -1.73 9.38
CA ASN A 82 19.83 -3.15 9.18
C ASN A 82 19.15 -4.07 10.20
N LEU A 83 18.49 -3.53 11.23
CA LEU A 83 17.85 -4.34 12.27
C LEU A 83 16.32 -4.38 12.13
N CYS A 84 15.74 -5.48 12.61
CA CYS A 84 14.30 -5.69 12.63
C CYS A 84 13.63 -4.77 13.65
N GLY A 85 12.47 -4.20 13.32
CA GLY A 85 11.68 -3.36 14.23
C GLY A 85 11.28 -4.05 15.53
N VAL A 86 10.95 -5.35 15.47
CA VAL A 86 10.57 -6.14 16.65
C VAL A 86 11.74 -6.28 17.62
N LEU A 87 12.94 -6.60 17.10
CA LEU A 87 14.17 -6.67 17.91
C LEU A 87 14.47 -5.32 18.57
N LEU A 88 14.31 -4.22 17.82
CA LEU A 88 14.54 -2.87 18.35
C LEU A 88 13.57 -2.52 19.47
N GLU A 89 12.31 -2.93 19.35
CA GLU A 89 11.31 -2.71 20.40
C GLU A 89 11.60 -3.51 21.66
N GLU A 90 11.95 -4.80 21.54
CA GLU A 90 12.36 -5.63 22.68
C GLU A 90 13.55 -5.02 23.44
N GLU A 91 14.50 -4.41 22.71
CA GLU A 91 15.61 -3.70 23.31
C GLU A 91 15.15 -2.39 23.97
N PHE A 92 14.32 -1.58 23.32
CA PHE A 92 13.82 -0.33 23.92
C PHE A 92 13.02 -0.57 25.19
N ASP A 93 12.15 -1.57 25.20
CA ASP A 93 11.39 -1.99 26.37
C ASP A 93 12.33 -2.47 27.49
N PHE A 94 13.39 -3.22 27.16
CA PHE A 94 14.41 -3.60 28.12
C PHE A 94 15.08 -2.36 28.74
N TRP A 95 15.48 -1.38 27.95
CA TRP A 95 16.15 -0.17 28.45
C TRP A 95 15.19 0.83 29.13
N GLY A 96 13.88 0.60 29.10
CA GLY A 96 12.87 1.50 29.65
C GLY A 96 12.69 2.76 28.81
N ILE A 97 12.81 2.63 27.49
CA ILE A 97 12.65 3.71 26.51
C ILE A 97 11.37 3.46 25.72
N SER A 98 10.54 4.49 25.53
CA SER A 98 9.33 4.33 24.73
C SER A 98 9.67 4.20 23.24
N SER A 99 9.12 3.19 22.57
CA SER A 99 9.17 3.08 21.10
C SER A 99 8.49 4.25 20.38
N THR A 100 7.73 5.08 21.10
CA THR A 100 7.11 6.31 20.58
C THR A 100 8.13 7.44 20.37
N ASP A 101 9.27 7.40 21.08
CA ASP A 101 10.31 8.44 21.04
C ASP A 101 11.17 8.39 19.76
N VAL A 102 10.97 7.38 18.91
CA VAL A 102 11.70 7.21 17.66
C VAL A 102 11.49 8.42 16.76
N GLU A 103 12.59 8.98 16.25
CA GLU A 103 12.54 10.14 15.37
C GLU A 103 11.85 9.82 14.03
N PRO A 104 11.11 10.79 13.44
CA PRO A 104 10.33 10.56 12.21
C PRO A 104 11.13 10.02 11.02
N CYS A 105 12.44 10.27 10.95
CA CYS A 105 13.29 9.74 9.88
C CYS A 105 13.47 8.21 9.94
N CYS A 106 13.21 7.58 11.08
CA CYS A 106 13.41 6.15 11.30
C CYS A 106 12.10 5.34 11.32
N TRP A 107 10.93 5.98 11.39
CA TRP A 107 9.62 5.30 11.47
C TRP A 107 9.37 4.27 10.38
N ALA A 108 9.76 4.56 9.15
CA ALA A 108 9.54 3.66 8.02
C ALA A 108 10.39 2.37 8.11
N ALA A 109 11.58 2.46 8.67
CA ALA A 109 12.44 1.30 8.89
C ALA A 109 11.96 0.50 10.11
N PHE A 110 11.62 1.20 11.21
CA PHE A 110 11.14 0.60 12.44
C PHE A 110 9.82 -0.17 12.26
N ARG A 111 8.85 0.35 11.49
CA ARG A 111 7.55 -0.32 11.31
C ARG A 111 7.53 -1.47 10.31
N ARG A 112 8.46 -1.51 9.35
CA ARG A 112 8.40 -2.41 8.19
C ARG A 112 8.17 -3.88 8.55
N ASN A 113 8.86 -4.38 9.56
CA ASN A 113 8.77 -5.77 9.99
C ASN A 113 7.80 -5.96 11.16
N LYS A 114 7.57 -4.91 11.96
CA LYS A 114 6.66 -4.97 13.11
C LYS A 114 5.20 -5.14 12.64
N ASP A 115 4.75 -4.33 11.70
CA ASP A 115 3.37 -4.36 11.20
C ASP A 115 3.05 -5.72 10.54
N ALA A 116 4.04 -6.33 9.87
CA ALA A 116 3.90 -7.65 9.26
C ALA A 116 3.77 -8.77 10.30
N VAL A 117 4.56 -8.71 11.38
CA VAL A 117 4.51 -9.68 12.47
C VAL A 117 3.21 -9.53 13.27
N GLU A 118 2.78 -8.30 13.56
CA GLU A 118 1.52 -8.03 14.25
C GLU A 118 0.30 -8.50 13.44
N ALA A 119 0.29 -8.25 12.12
CA ALA A 119 -0.73 -8.77 11.23
C ALA A 119 -0.76 -10.31 11.21
N SER A 120 0.41 -10.97 11.33
CA SER A 120 0.48 -12.43 11.40
C SER A 120 0.05 -13.00 12.76
N ALA A 121 0.26 -12.26 13.86
CA ALA A 121 -0.10 -12.68 15.22
C ALA A 121 -1.62 -12.61 15.48
N GLN A 122 -2.35 -11.80 14.72
CA GLN A 122 -3.82 -11.76 14.77
C GLN A 122 -4.48 -12.96 14.08
N ILE A 123 -3.70 -13.81 13.41
CA ILE A 123 -4.20 -15.06 12.80
C ILE A 123 -4.16 -16.13 13.89
N ASP A 124 -5.32 -16.38 14.51
CA ASP A 124 -5.49 -17.38 15.56
C ASP A 124 -5.11 -18.79 15.05
N PRO A 125 -4.07 -19.45 15.61
CA PRO A 125 -3.64 -20.79 15.20
C PRO A 125 -4.74 -21.85 15.37
N SER A 126 -5.68 -21.63 16.29
CA SER A 126 -6.78 -22.57 16.56
C SER A 126 -7.81 -22.66 15.41
N VAL A 127 -7.85 -21.66 14.52
CA VAL A 127 -8.65 -21.68 13.29
C VAL A 127 -7.94 -22.45 12.17
N MET A 128 -6.62 -22.64 12.26
CA MET A 128 -5.82 -23.31 11.24
C MET A 128 -5.55 -24.79 11.52
N GLU A 129 -5.76 -25.29 12.74
CA GLU A 129 -5.45 -26.68 13.09
C GLU A 129 -6.50 -27.72 12.66
N ASN A 130 -7.70 -27.34 12.23
CA ASN A 130 -8.76 -28.32 11.93
C ASN A 130 -8.91 -28.69 10.43
N GLU A 131 -8.00 -28.26 9.56
CA GLU A 131 -8.05 -28.62 8.12
C GLU A 131 -6.70 -29.09 7.54
N GLN A 132 -5.82 -29.66 8.36
CA GLN A 132 -4.63 -30.36 7.85
C GLN A 132 -4.99 -31.79 7.42
N SER A 133 -5.81 -31.92 6.38
CA SER A 133 -5.95 -33.16 5.60
C SER A 133 -5.49 -32.85 4.18
N SER A 134 -4.31 -33.37 3.82
CA SER A 134 -3.68 -33.73 2.52
C SER A 134 -4.10 -33.09 1.16
N HIS A 135 -5.21 -32.36 1.07
CA HIS A 135 -5.90 -31.96 -0.15
C HIS A 135 -5.68 -30.50 -0.58
N LYS A 136 -4.82 -29.72 0.08
CA LYS A 136 -4.73 -28.25 -0.16
C LYS A 136 -3.33 -27.70 -0.52
N ALA A 137 -2.35 -28.54 -0.89
CA ALA A 137 -1.05 -28.05 -1.39
C ALA A 137 -1.13 -27.27 -2.74
N TRP A 138 -2.20 -27.48 -3.50
CA TRP A 138 -2.50 -26.76 -4.74
C TRP A 138 -3.25 -25.44 -4.54
N GLN A 139 -3.86 -25.22 -3.38
CA GLN A 139 -4.71 -24.06 -3.10
C GLN A 139 -3.94 -22.73 -3.21
N PRO A 140 -2.75 -22.56 -2.60
CA PRO A 140 -1.98 -21.32 -2.75
C PRO A 140 -1.47 -21.12 -4.20
N LYS A 141 -1.23 -22.20 -4.95
CA LYS A 141 -0.80 -22.12 -6.36
C LYS A 141 -1.92 -21.69 -7.30
N ILE A 142 -3.16 -22.14 -7.02
CA ILE A 142 -4.36 -21.73 -7.75
C ILE A 142 -4.73 -20.29 -7.38
N TRP A 143 -4.69 -19.94 -6.09
CA TRP A 143 -4.91 -18.57 -5.65
C TRP A 143 -3.94 -17.59 -6.31
N ALA A 144 -2.64 -17.88 -6.31
CA ALA A 144 -1.64 -17.04 -6.97
C ALA A 144 -1.83 -16.89 -8.49
N LEU A 145 -2.54 -17.83 -9.14
CA LEU A 145 -2.85 -17.80 -10.56
C LEU A 145 -4.00 -16.84 -10.89
N PHE A 146 -4.97 -16.69 -9.97
CA PHE A 146 -6.16 -15.83 -10.12
C PHE A 146 -5.98 -14.44 -9.52
N ASP A 147 -5.29 -14.33 -8.39
CA ASP A 147 -5.16 -13.06 -7.65
C ASP A 147 -4.21 -12.06 -8.33
N ASN A 148 -3.29 -12.56 -9.16
CA ASN A 148 -2.21 -11.74 -9.70
C ASN A 148 -2.02 -12.00 -11.21
N PRO A 149 -2.81 -11.34 -12.08
CA PRO A 149 -2.83 -11.60 -13.52
C PRO A 149 -1.49 -11.29 -14.22
N LEU A 150 -0.56 -10.60 -13.53
CA LEU A 150 0.76 -10.26 -14.04
C LEU A 150 1.89 -11.15 -13.49
N SER A 151 1.62 -12.01 -12.51
CA SER A 151 2.61 -12.82 -11.79
C SER A 151 3.34 -13.81 -12.68
N SER A 152 2.63 -14.44 -13.62
CA SER A 152 3.19 -15.49 -14.47
C SER A 152 2.65 -15.42 -15.90
N VAL A 153 3.46 -15.82 -16.87
CA VAL A 153 3.05 -15.97 -18.28
C VAL A 153 1.81 -16.88 -18.38
N ARG A 154 1.70 -17.90 -17.53
CA ARG A 154 0.54 -18.81 -17.51
C ARG A 154 -0.74 -18.13 -17.02
N ALA A 155 -0.66 -17.27 -16.01
CA ALA A 155 -1.79 -16.48 -15.51
C ALA A 155 -2.29 -15.49 -16.59
N LYS A 156 -1.36 -14.89 -17.35
CA LYS A 156 -1.69 -14.02 -18.50
C LYS A 156 -2.41 -14.78 -19.61
N VAL A 157 -1.92 -15.98 -19.96
CA VAL A 157 -2.56 -16.83 -20.98
C VAL A 157 -3.98 -17.21 -20.55
N ILE A 158 -4.18 -17.59 -19.28
CA ILE A 158 -5.51 -17.94 -18.77
C ILE A 158 -6.45 -16.73 -18.79
N ALA A 159 -6.00 -15.56 -18.34
CA ALA A 159 -6.79 -14.34 -18.38
C ALA A 159 -7.19 -13.95 -19.82
N VAL A 160 -6.26 -14.06 -20.79
CA VAL A 160 -6.52 -13.78 -22.21
C VAL A 160 -7.49 -14.80 -22.81
N VAL A 161 -7.34 -16.09 -22.48
CA VAL A 161 -8.24 -17.16 -22.95
C VAL A 161 -9.64 -16.97 -22.37
N SER A 162 -9.76 -16.68 -21.06
CA SER A 162 -11.05 -16.39 -20.44
C SER A 162 -11.70 -15.16 -21.07
N LEU A 163 -10.95 -14.09 -21.33
CA LEU A 163 -11.45 -12.90 -22.01
C LEU A 163 -11.92 -13.22 -23.44
N PHE A 164 -11.17 -14.04 -24.18
CA PHE A 164 -11.53 -14.46 -25.52
C PHE A 164 -12.86 -15.24 -25.53
N PHE A 165 -13.04 -16.22 -24.64
CA PHE A 165 -14.30 -16.97 -24.54
C PHE A 165 -15.47 -16.11 -24.07
N ILE A 166 -15.22 -15.12 -23.20
CA ILE A 166 -16.23 -14.13 -22.82
C ILE A 166 -16.65 -13.31 -24.04
N LEU A 167 -15.70 -12.78 -24.83
CA LEU A 167 -16.02 -12.01 -26.04
C LEU A 167 -16.72 -12.86 -27.11
N LEU A 168 -16.32 -14.11 -27.27
CA LEU A 168 -16.89 -15.06 -28.22
C LEU A 168 -18.32 -15.44 -27.82
N SER A 169 -18.60 -15.62 -26.52
CA SER A 169 -19.96 -15.84 -26.03
C SER A 169 -20.86 -14.61 -26.19
N ILE A 170 -20.31 -13.40 -26.01
CA ILE A 170 -21.02 -12.13 -26.24
C ILE A 170 -21.35 -11.96 -27.73
N THR A 171 -20.41 -12.22 -28.63
CA THR A 171 -20.65 -12.14 -30.08
C THR A 171 -21.61 -13.22 -30.56
N ALA A 172 -21.49 -14.46 -30.07
CA ALA A 172 -22.43 -15.54 -30.39
C ALA A 172 -23.85 -15.19 -29.94
N PHE A 173 -24.01 -14.64 -28.73
CA PHE A 173 -25.32 -14.20 -28.22
C PHE A 173 -25.89 -13.02 -29.01
N SER A 174 -25.02 -12.07 -29.40
CA SER A 174 -25.40 -10.91 -30.22
C SER A 174 -25.82 -11.31 -31.64
N LEU A 175 -25.20 -12.34 -32.22
CA LEU A 175 -25.59 -12.90 -33.51
C LEU A 175 -26.90 -13.69 -33.42
N GLN A 176 -27.16 -14.35 -32.29
CA GLN A 176 -28.41 -15.08 -32.05
C GLN A 176 -29.63 -14.16 -31.88
N THR A 177 -29.40 -12.88 -31.63
CA THR A 177 -30.42 -11.82 -31.57
C THR A 177 -30.58 -11.06 -32.90
N HIS A 178 -29.81 -11.40 -33.94
CA HIS A 178 -29.88 -10.74 -35.24
C HIS A 178 -31.19 -11.09 -35.98
N PRO A 179 -31.99 -10.10 -36.42
CA PRO A 179 -33.32 -10.31 -37.02
C PRO A 179 -33.30 -11.04 -38.38
N ALA A 180 -32.12 -11.19 -39.02
CA ALA A 180 -31.98 -12.06 -40.20
C ALA A 180 -31.94 -13.58 -39.86
N ILE A 181 -31.72 -13.95 -38.60
CA ILE A 181 -31.59 -15.35 -38.14
C ILE A 181 -32.83 -15.80 -37.35
N ASN A 182 -33.67 -14.86 -36.88
CA ASN A 182 -34.92 -15.16 -36.18
C ASN A 182 -36.11 -14.47 -36.89
N PRO A 183 -36.81 -15.15 -37.81
CA PRO A 183 -37.86 -14.56 -38.63
C PRO A 183 -39.17 -14.45 -37.83
N GLN A 184 -39.25 -13.51 -36.90
CA GLN A 184 -40.52 -13.05 -36.37
C GLN A 184 -40.60 -11.53 -36.55
N GLN A 185 -40.85 -11.13 -37.80
CA GLN A 185 -41.27 -9.79 -38.17
C GLN A 185 -42.64 -9.49 -37.53
N MET A 186 -42.71 -8.46 -36.70
CA MET A 186 -43.93 -7.66 -36.58
C MET A 186 -43.93 -6.67 -37.76
N TYR A 187 -44.86 -6.83 -38.70
CA TYR A 187 -45.12 -5.82 -39.72
C TYR A 187 -46.62 -5.49 -39.74
N VAL A 188 -46.92 -4.21 -39.65
CA VAL A 188 -48.14 -3.61 -40.20
C VAL A 188 -47.69 -2.40 -41.00
N VAL A 189 -47.98 -2.38 -42.31
CA VAL A 189 -48.57 -1.26 -43.09
C VAL A 189 -48.72 -1.74 -44.55
N SER A 190 -49.63 -1.14 -45.29
CA SER A 190 -50.16 -1.62 -46.57
C SER A 190 -49.49 -0.97 -47.79
N ALA A 191 -49.53 -1.71 -48.93
CA ALA A 191 -49.58 -1.28 -50.35
C ALA A 191 -48.41 -0.41 -50.89
N ASP A 192 -47.92 -0.51 -52.13
CA ASP A 192 -48.52 -0.85 -53.43
C ASP A 192 -47.47 -1.42 -54.41
N ASN A 193 -47.96 -2.15 -55.43
CA ASN A 193 -47.18 -2.76 -56.52
C ASN A 193 -46.70 -1.73 -57.55
N SER A 194 -45.38 -1.49 -57.67
CA SER A 194 -44.72 -1.26 -58.98
C SER A 194 -43.20 -1.08 -58.86
N SER A 195 -42.48 -1.75 -59.78
CA SER A 195 -41.04 -1.65 -60.13
C SER A 195 -40.02 -2.47 -59.31
N GLU A 196 -39.85 -3.75 -59.69
CA GLU A 196 -39.00 -4.75 -59.02
C GLU A 196 -37.48 -4.58 -59.16
N ASN A 197 -36.95 -3.72 -60.06
CA ASN A 197 -35.49 -3.69 -60.32
C ASN A 197 -34.75 -2.43 -59.83
N PHE A 198 -35.45 -1.43 -59.28
CA PHE A 198 -34.81 -0.25 -58.64
C PHE A 198 -34.83 -0.35 -57.10
N ILE A 199 -35.72 -1.18 -56.55
CA ILE A 199 -35.91 -1.35 -55.10
C ILE A 199 -34.78 -2.17 -54.45
N GLU A 200 -34.07 -3.03 -55.20
CA GLU A 200 -33.08 -3.92 -54.60
C GLU A 200 -31.84 -3.18 -54.05
N ASN A 201 -31.38 -2.11 -54.72
CA ASN A 201 -30.25 -1.30 -54.22
C ASN A 201 -30.67 -0.19 -53.25
N VAL A 202 -31.90 0.31 -53.37
CA VAL A 202 -32.48 1.30 -52.45
C VAL A 202 -32.95 0.65 -51.14
N SER A 203 -33.16 -0.66 -51.08
CA SER A 203 -33.53 -1.38 -49.85
C SER A 203 -32.33 -1.87 -49.04
N VAL A 204 -31.14 -2.01 -49.66
CA VAL A 204 -29.91 -2.43 -48.98
C VAL A 204 -29.25 -1.27 -48.24
N LEU A 205 -29.24 -0.07 -48.81
CA LEU A 205 -28.67 1.13 -48.18
C LEU A 205 -29.34 1.52 -46.83
N PRO A 206 -30.69 1.60 -46.71
CA PRO A 206 -31.36 1.86 -45.44
C PRO A 206 -31.15 0.72 -44.46
N ARG A 207 -31.11 -0.55 -44.90
CA ARG A 207 -30.79 -1.69 -44.00
C ARG A 207 -29.40 -1.61 -43.38
N VAL A 208 -28.40 -1.16 -44.15
CA VAL A 208 -27.04 -0.97 -43.65
C VAL A 208 -26.98 0.23 -42.71
N LEU A 209 -27.68 1.32 -43.05
CA LEU A 209 -27.73 2.52 -42.21
C LEU A 209 -28.43 2.24 -40.86
N ASP A 210 -29.56 1.52 -40.89
CA ASP A 210 -30.30 1.08 -39.71
C ASP A 210 -29.44 0.16 -38.84
N ALA A 211 -28.70 -0.78 -39.44
CA ALA A 211 -27.80 -1.65 -38.71
C ALA A 211 -26.65 -0.88 -38.03
N VAL A 212 -26.11 0.14 -38.71
CA VAL A 212 -25.06 1.00 -38.16
C VAL A 212 -25.60 1.86 -37.02
N GLU A 213 -26.82 2.41 -37.15
CA GLU A 213 -27.45 3.17 -36.08
C GLU A 213 -27.77 2.30 -34.85
N HIS A 214 -28.25 1.07 -35.06
CA HIS A 214 -28.48 0.11 -34.00
C HIS A 214 -27.20 -0.31 -33.27
N ILE A 215 -26.07 -0.49 -33.95
CA ILE A 215 -24.81 -0.83 -33.27
C ILE A 215 -24.29 0.34 -32.43
N HIS A 216 -24.43 1.58 -32.90
CA HIS A 216 -24.04 2.76 -32.12
C HIS A 216 -24.87 2.90 -30.85
N LEU A 217 -26.19 2.67 -30.92
CA LEU A 217 -27.10 2.68 -29.76
C LEU A 217 -26.77 1.56 -28.76
N CYS A 218 -26.45 0.36 -29.26
CA CYS A 218 -26.00 -0.75 -28.41
C CYS A 218 -24.67 -0.45 -27.72
N CYS A 219 -23.71 0.17 -28.41
CA CYS A 219 -22.44 0.61 -27.82
C CYS A 219 -22.66 1.66 -26.73
N TRP A 220 -23.54 2.64 -26.97
CA TRP A 220 -23.92 3.64 -25.98
C TRP A 220 -24.49 2.98 -24.72
N TRP A 221 -25.48 2.10 -24.89
CA TRP A 221 -26.08 1.36 -23.78
C TRP A 221 -25.05 0.51 -23.01
N ALA A 222 -24.13 -0.15 -23.73
CA ALA A 222 -23.07 -0.94 -23.12
C ALA A 222 -22.12 -0.07 -22.27
N VAL A 223 -21.69 1.09 -22.79
CA VAL A 223 -20.79 2.01 -22.05
C VAL A 223 -21.47 2.53 -20.78
N VAL A 224 -22.73 2.98 -20.88
CA VAL A 224 -23.52 3.50 -19.74
C VAL A 224 -23.77 2.43 -18.68
N THR A 225 -23.99 1.18 -19.10
CA THR A 225 -24.20 0.03 -18.19
C THR A 225 -22.89 -0.41 -17.54
N LEU A 226 -21.80 -0.48 -18.31
CA LEU A 226 -20.46 -0.90 -17.86
C LEU A 226 -19.88 0.09 -16.84
N THR A 227 -20.12 1.39 -17.06
CA THR A 227 -19.74 2.47 -16.14
C THR A 227 -20.71 2.65 -14.97
N THR A 228 -21.75 1.82 -14.86
CA THR A 228 -22.78 1.87 -13.80
C THR A 228 -23.57 3.18 -13.72
N VAL A 229 -23.58 4.00 -14.78
CA VAL A 229 -24.32 5.27 -14.81
C VAL A 229 -25.83 5.05 -14.92
N GLY A 230 -26.25 4.21 -15.89
CA GLY A 230 -27.64 3.75 -16.00
C GLY A 230 -28.69 4.86 -16.18
N TYR A 231 -28.60 5.67 -17.23
CA TYR A 231 -29.56 6.76 -17.49
C TYR A 231 -31.03 6.30 -17.64
N GLY A 232 -31.25 5.04 -18.03
CA GLY A 232 -32.60 4.45 -18.16
C GLY A 232 -33.33 4.84 -19.46
N ASP A 233 -32.65 5.52 -20.37
CA ASP A 233 -33.06 5.82 -21.75
C ASP A 233 -33.22 4.54 -22.59
N MET A 234 -32.38 3.54 -22.34
CA MET A 234 -32.46 2.21 -22.96
C MET A 234 -32.29 1.12 -21.90
N TYR A 235 -33.15 0.10 -21.92
CA TYR A 235 -33.07 -1.04 -21.00
C TYR A 235 -33.72 -2.29 -21.60
N PRO A 236 -33.24 -3.50 -21.25
CA PRO A 236 -33.84 -4.73 -21.74
C PRO A 236 -35.19 -4.99 -21.05
N VAL A 237 -36.22 -5.19 -21.84
CA VAL A 237 -37.56 -5.58 -21.34
C VAL A 237 -37.69 -7.10 -21.21
N THR A 238 -36.96 -7.87 -22.02
CA THR A 238 -37.02 -9.32 -22.07
C THR A 238 -36.22 -9.97 -20.94
N VAL A 239 -36.69 -11.14 -20.46
CA VAL A 239 -35.99 -11.94 -19.45
C VAL A 239 -34.53 -12.25 -19.83
N PRO A 240 -34.22 -12.76 -21.04
CA PRO A 240 -32.83 -13.00 -21.42
C PRO A 240 -32.00 -11.71 -21.51
N GLY A 241 -32.59 -10.60 -21.99
CA GLY A 241 -31.90 -9.31 -22.04
C GLY A 241 -31.54 -8.77 -20.64
N LYS A 242 -32.43 -8.96 -19.66
CA LYS A 242 -32.17 -8.57 -18.27
C LYS A 242 -31.01 -9.36 -17.66
N CYS A 243 -30.90 -10.66 -17.95
CA CYS A 243 -29.75 -11.46 -17.54
C CYS A 243 -28.44 -10.92 -18.14
N VAL A 244 -28.45 -10.51 -19.41
CA VAL A 244 -27.28 -9.91 -20.07
C VAL A 244 -26.91 -8.57 -19.45
N ALA A 245 -27.88 -7.72 -19.11
CA ALA A 245 -27.61 -6.46 -18.43
C ALA A 245 -26.93 -6.66 -17.06
N ILE A 246 -27.40 -7.65 -16.28
CA ILE A 246 -26.78 -8.00 -14.98
C ILE A 246 -25.32 -8.43 -15.19
N LEU A 247 -25.07 -9.33 -16.16
CA LEU A 247 -23.71 -9.79 -16.46
C LEU A 247 -22.81 -8.66 -16.96
N CYS A 248 -23.32 -7.79 -17.84
CA CYS A 248 -22.59 -6.63 -18.35
C CYS A 248 -22.19 -5.66 -17.23
N ALA A 249 -23.12 -5.36 -16.31
CA ALA A 249 -22.85 -4.51 -15.15
C ALA A 249 -21.77 -5.11 -14.23
N MET A 250 -21.83 -6.41 -13.93
CA MET A 250 -20.81 -7.09 -13.11
C MET A 250 -19.42 -7.05 -13.76
N VAL A 251 -19.34 -7.31 -15.07
CA VAL A 251 -18.08 -7.23 -15.82
C VAL A 251 -17.52 -5.81 -15.81
N GLY A 252 -18.38 -4.80 -15.96
CA GLY A 252 -17.96 -3.39 -15.92
C GLY A 252 -17.36 -2.97 -14.59
N VAL A 253 -18.00 -3.35 -13.49
CA VAL A 253 -17.47 -3.12 -12.14
C VAL A 253 -16.10 -3.79 -11.97
N LEU A 254 -15.95 -5.04 -12.40
CA LEU A 254 -14.68 -5.75 -12.31
C LEU A 254 -13.57 -5.07 -13.13
N LEU A 255 -13.88 -4.60 -14.34
CA LEU A 255 -12.94 -3.90 -15.22
C LEU A 255 -12.48 -2.56 -14.63
N ILE A 256 -13.35 -1.84 -13.93
CA ILE A 256 -13.01 -0.57 -13.28
C ILE A 256 -12.20 -0.82 -12.00
N ILE A 257 -12.49 -1.89 -11.25
CA ILE A 257 -11.80 -2.19 -9.99
C ILE A 257 -10.32 -2.56 -10.20
N LEU A 258 -9.95 -3.25 -11.29
CA LEU A 258 -8.57 -3.70 -11.49
C LEU A 258 -7.52 -2.57 -11.65
N PRO A 259 -7.72 -1.51 -12.45
CA PRO A 259 -6.73 -0.45 -12.62
C PRO A 259 -6.69 0.57 -11.47
N VAL A 260 -7.78 0.75 -10.71
CA VAL A 260 -7.90 1.80 -9.68
C VAL A 260 -6.83 1.66 -8.58
N PRO A 261 -6.60 0.49 -7.95
CA PRO A 261 -5.57 0.32 -6.92
C PRO A 261 -4.15 0.63 -7.42
N ILE A 262 -3.85 0.30 -8.69
CA ILE A 262 -2.55 0.57 -9.31
C ILE A 262 -2.32 2.08 -9.41
N ILE A 263 -3.34 2.82 -9.88
CA ILE A 263 -3.30 4.28 -9.99
C ILE A 263 -3.16 4.91 -8.60
N VAL A 264 -3.96 4.45 -7.63
CA VAL A 264 -3.94 4.96 -6.24
C VAL A 264 -2.59 4.71 -5.58
N SER A 265 -2.00 3.52 -5.73
CA SER A 265 -0.68 3.20 -5.17
C SER A 265 0.41 4.12 -5.72
N ASN A 266 0.40 4.35 -7.05
CA ASN A 266 1.32 5.29 -7.68
C ASN A 266 1.11 6.73 -7.20
N PHE A 267 -0.15 7.14 -7.03
CA PHE A 267 -0.49 8.47 -6.52
C PHE A 267 -0.02 8.67 -5.07
N ILE A 268 -0.25 7.70 -4.19
CA ILE A 268 0.21 7.73 -2.79
C ILE A 268 1.74 7.83 -2.75
N LYS A 269 2.43 7.02 -3.56
CA LYS A 269 3.89 7.06 -3.69
C LYS A 269 4.39 8.42 -4.18
N PHE A 270 3.74 9.00 -5.18
CA PHE A 270 4.10 10.32 -5.68
C PHE A 270 3.87 11.42 -4.63
N ASN A 271 2.73 11.39 -3.95
CA ASN A 271 2.38 12.36 -2.92
C ASN A 271 3.33 12.28 -1.71
N SER A 272 3.74 11.07 -1.30
CA SER A 272 4.73 10.90 -0.23
C SER A 272 6.10 11.46 -0.63
N LEU A 273 6.54 11.25 -1.87
CA LEU A 273 7.77 11.86 -2.41
C LEU A 273 7.71 13.39 -2.39
N LEU A 274 6.57 13.98 -2.78
CA LEU A 274 6.38 15.42 -2.71
C LEU A 274 6.46 15.93 -1.27
N LYS A 275 5.73 15.31 -0.33
CA LYS A 275 5.79 15.69 1.09
C LYS A 275 7.21 15.67 1.64
N THR A 276 8.01 14.65 1.28
CA THR A 276 9.41 14.55 1.70
C THR A 276 10.28 15.63 1.04
N LYS A 277 10.09 15.94 -0.25
CA LYS A 277 10.81 17.04 -0.91
C LYS A 277 10.49 18.40 -0.28
N TYR A 278 9.23 18.66 0.04
CA TYR A 278 8.82 19.89 0.73
C TYR A 278 9.42 20.00 2.14
N SER A 279 9.43 18.92 2.92
CA SER A 279 10.01 18.94 4.27
C SER A 279 11.53 19.16 4.25
N MET A 280 12.24 18.56 3.27
CA MET A 280 13.67 18.79 3.05
C MET A 280 13.98 20.23 2.64
N ALA A 281 13.20 20.82 1.72
CA ALA A 281 13.37 22.21 1.31
C ALA A 281 13.19 23.17 2.50
N ARG A 282 12.15 22.96 3.31
CA ARG A 282 11.88 23.76 4.52
C ARG A 282 12.98 23.60 5.58
N LYS A 283 13.55 22.40 5.73
CA LYS A 283 14.69 22.17 6.64
C LYS A 283 15.95 22.87 6.14
N LYS A 284 16.21 22.87 4.83
CA LYS A 284 17.33 23.58 4.20
C LYS A 284 17.22 25.09 4.41
N GLU A 285 16.01 25.65 4.29
CA GLU A 285 15.72 27.06 4.54
C GLU A 285 15.97 27.45 6.02
N LYS A 286 15.49 26.64 6.97
CA LYS A 286 15.78 26.87 8.40
C LYS A 286 17.27 26.83 8.71
N ILE A 287 18.02 25.90 8.10
CA ILE A 287 19.47 25.80 8.26
C ILE A 287 20.18 27.02 7.65
N SER A 288 19.79 27.48 6.46
CA SER A 288 20.42 28.66 5.85
C SER A 288 20.19 29.94 6.66
N VAL A 289 19.01 30.12 7.25
CA VAL A 289 18.71 31.27 8.11
C VAL A 289 19.55 31.24 9.40
N HIS A 290 19.67 30.07 10.04
CA HIS A 290 20.52 29.93 11.22
C HIS A 290 22.02 30.17 10.91
N THR A 291 22.50 29.73 9.75
CA THR A 291 23.91 29.89 9.36
C THR A 291 24.26 31.33 8.96
N ALA A 292 23.29 32.08 8.40
CA ALA A 292 23.46 33.51 8.10
C ALA A 292 23.46 34.39 9.37
N SER A 293 22.65 34.02 10.37
CA SER A 293 22.59 34.75 11.64
C SER A 293 23.84 34.58 12.49
N SER A 294 24.54 33.44 12.43
CA SER A 294 25.75 33.16 13.20
C SER A 294 27.05 33.65 12.56
N SER A 295 27.01 34.09 11.29
CA SER A 295 28.15 34.68 10.57
C SER A 295 28.18 36.21 10.61
N SER A 296 27.14 36.84 11.19
CA SER A 296 26.97 38.29 11.28
C SER A 296 27.24 38.87 12.68
N THR A 297 27.70 38.03 13.61
CA THR A 297 28.06 38.36 15.01
C THR A 297 29.48 37.89 15.30
#